data_AF-A0A7C6L0I2-F1
#
_entry.id   AF-A0A7C6L0I2-F1
#
_cell.length_a   1.000
_cell.length_b   1.000
_cell.length_c   1.000
_cell.angle_alpha   90.00
_cell.angle_beta   90.00
_cell.angle_gamma   90.00
#
_symmetry.space_group_name_H-M   'P 1'
#
loop_
_entity.id
_entity.type
_entity.pdbx_description
1 polymer ?
#
loop_
_entity_poly.entity_id
_entity_poly.type
_entity_poly.pdbx_seq_one_letter_code
_entity_poly.pdbx_strand_id
1 'polypeptide(L)'
;MDDIPGLVYCPKCNEEIPNRLKFCTNCGTPIKKIKKDELFLKCPKCHVRLPSHLKFCTKCGERLERVMSPKMGKCPICNTTIKPGMRFCTECGTPLKKARIGNADISRELRRIRKEEEIRNKEKEHRLGIESKILQTGDMIFRSIDKTIKETMEDIGTSKKTDHLVCDTCGSYYPITRENQIKRKCECGGRLTFKGNEGR
;
A
#
# COMPACT_ATOMS: atom_id res chain seq x y z
N MET A 1 24.97 -32.54 -1.92
CA MET A 1 25.73 -31.88 -2.99
C MET A 1 25.35 -30.42 -2.93
N ASP A 2 26.11 -29.67 -2.13
CA ASP A 2 25.81 -28.29 -1.77
C ASP A 2 25.94 -27.37 -2.98
N ASP A 3 24.84 -26.70 -3.33
CA ASP A 3 24.79 -25.67 -4.37
C ASP A 3 25.82 -24.58 -4.06
N ILE A 4 26.96 -24.59 -4.75
CA ILE A 4 27.97 -23.53 -4.68
C ILE A 4 27.28 -22.20 -5.03
N PRO A 5 27.10 -21.28 -4.07
CA PRO A 5 26.37 -20.05 -4.32
C PRO A 5 27.19 -19.19 -5.26
N GLY A 6 26.70 -18.99 -6.49
CA GLY A 6 27.29 -18.02 -7.40
C GLY A 6 27.38 -16.66 -6.70
N LEU A 7 28.51 -15.97 -6.85
CA LEU A 7 28.74 -14.65 -6.26
C LEU A 7 28.53 -13.58 -7.35
N VAL A 8 27.95 -12.46 -6.98
CA VAL A 8 27.69 -11.31 -7.84
C VAL A 8 28.17 -10.04 -7.15
N TYR A 9 28.80 -9.13 -7.89
CA TYR A 9 29.26 -7.87 -7.34
C TYR A 9 28.19 -6.78 -7.45
N CYS A 10 28.07 -5.98 -6.39
CA CYS A 10 27.16 -4.85 -6.39
C CYS A 10 27.56 -3.83 -7.45
N PRO A 11 26.67 -3.42 -8.37
CA PRO A 11 27.01 -2.42 -9.39
C PRO A 11 27.27 -1.02 -8.80
N LYS A 12 26.88 -0.76 -7.55
CA LYS A 12 27.01 0.54 -6.89
C LYS A 12 28.23 0.63 -5.98
N CYS A 13 28.41 -0.33 -5.07
CA CYS A 13 29.50 -0.31 -4.10
C CYS A 13 30.59 -1.36 -4.36
N ASN A 14 30.43 -2.19 -5.39
CA ASN A 14 31.35 -3.28 -5.74
C ASN A 14 31.55 -4.33 -4.63
N GLU A 15 30.65 -4.37 -3.64
CA GLU A 15 30.60 -5.40 -2.61
C GLU A 15 30.32 -6.78 -3.22
N GLU A 16 30.93 -7.82 -2.68
CA GLU A 16 30.65 -9.20 -3.05
C GLU A 16 29.36 -9.69 -2.39
N ILE A 17 28.40 -10.14 -3.20
CA ILE A 17 27.06 -10.52 -2.74
C ILE A 17 26.74 -11.93 -3.23
N PRO A 18 26.17 -12.81 -2.38
CA PRO A 18 25.60 -14.07 -2.84
C PRO A 18 24.46 -13.84 -3.85
N ASN A 19 24.48 -14.52 -5.00
CA ASN A 19 23.49 -14.39 -6.09
C ASN A 19 22.05 -14.81 -5.70
N ARG A 20 21.86 -15.33 -4.49
CA ARG A 20 20.52 -15.57 -3.90
C ARG A 20 19.82 -14.28 -3.45
N LEU A 21 20.58 -13.21 -3.20
CA LEU A 21 20.05 -11.97 -2.63
C LEU A 21 19.49 -11.04 -3.71
N LYS A 22 18.30 -10.49 -3.45
CA LYS A 22 17.63 -9.51 -4.34
C LYS A 22 18.17 -8.09 -4.15
N PHE A 23 18.91 -7.83 -3.06
CA PHE A 23 19.43 -6.52 -2.69
C PHE A 23 20.84 -6.65 -2.12
N CYS A 24 21.67 -5.62 -2.32
CA CYS A 24 22.98 -5.52 -1.69
C CYS A 24 22.82 -5.27 -0.19
N THR A 25 23.48 -6.10 0.62
CA THR A 25 23.51 -5.98 2.08
C THR A 25 24.28 -4.75 2.57
N ASN A 26 25.24 -4.26 1.79
CA ASN A 26 26.03 -3.09 2.13
C ASN A 26 25.33 -1.76 1.74
N CYS A 27 24.80 -1.65 0.52
CA CYS A 27 24.30 -0.37 -0.01
C CYS A 27 22.82 -0.36 -0.43
N GLY A 28 22.06 -1.43 -0.16
CA GLY A 28 20.62 -1.53 -0.44
C GLY A 28 20.22 -1.55 -1.91
N THR A 29 21.18 -1.59 -2.84
CA THR A 29 20.90 -1.53 -4.28
C THR A 29 20.29 -2.85 -4.77
N PRO A 30 19.19 -2.83 -5.55
CA PRO A 30 18.57 -4.05 -6.07
C PRO A 30 19.49 -4.76 -7.07
N ILE A 31 19.66 -6.07 -6.89
CA ILE A 31 20.50 -6.94 -7.70
C ILE A 31 19.58 -7.77 -8.62
N LYS A 32 19.74 -7.59 -9.93
CA LYS A 32 19.02 -8.38 -10.94
C LYS A 32 19.67 -9.76 -11.01
N LYS A 33 18.88 -10.83 -10.86
CA LYS A 33 19.35 -12.21 -11.05
C LYS A 33 19.76 -12.40 -12.51
N ILE A 34 21.06 -12.51 -12.76
CA ILE A 34 21.61 -12.76 -14.09
C ILE A 34 21.62 -14.28 -14.29
N LYS A 35 21.07 -14.77 -15.41
CA LYS A 35 21.12 -16.20 -15.76
C LYS A 35 22.59 -16.63 -15.92
N LYS A 36 22.93 -17.86 -15.47
CA LYS A 36 24.33 -18.39 -15.43
C LYS A 36 25.08 -18.25 -16.77
N ASP A 37 24.38 -18.22 -17.90
CA ASP A 37 24.98 -18.14 -19.24
C ASP A 37 25.45 -16.73 -19.65
N GLU A 38 24.99 -15.66 -18.97
CA GLU A 38 25.39 -14.27 -19.26
C GLU A 38 26.59 -13.78 -18.40
N LEU A 39 27.11 -14.64 -17.51
CA LEU A 39 28.21 -14.30 -16.60
C LEU A 39 29.61 -14.50 -17.18
N PHE A 40 29.76 -15.06 -18.39
CA PHE A 40 31.06 -15.42 -18.93
C PHE A 40 31.25 -14.91 -20.36
N LEU A 41 32.43 -14.36 -20.63
CA LEU A 41 32.89 -13.96 -21.96
C LEU A 41 34.20 -14.69 -22.28
N LYS A 42 34.50 -14.88 -23.57
CA LYS A 42 35.80 -15.41 -24.02
C LYS A 42 36.69 -14.24 -24.42
N CYS A 43 37.94 -14.26 -23.97
CA CYS A 43 38.92 -13.28 -24.41
C CYS A 43 39.17 -13.43 -25.92
N PRO A 44 39.09 -12.35 -26.73
CA PRO A 44 39.30 -12.45 -28.18
C PRO A 44 40.74 -12.81 -28.57
N LYS A 45 41.72 -12.57 -27.67
CA LYS A 45 43.14 -12.77 -27.96
C LYS A 45 43.67 -14.13 -27.50
N CYS A 46 43.37 -14.51 -26.26
CA CYS A 46 43.88 -15.77 -25.68
C CYS A 46 42.80 -16.83 -25.47
N HIS A 47 41.55 -16.56 -25.88
CA HIS A 47 40.42 -17.49 -25.83
C HIS A 47 40.04 -18.02 -24.44
N VAL A 48 40.67 -17.50 -23.38
CA VAL A 48 40.36 -17.89 -22.01
C VAL A 48 38.95 -17.42 -21.62
N ARG A 49 38.23 -18.30 -20.92
CA ARG A 49 36.90 -18.02 -20.40
C ARG A 49 37.03 -17.17 -19.14
N LEU A 50 36.42 -15.99 -19.15
CA LEU A 50 36.51 -15.01 -18.08
C LEU A 50 35.13 -14.56 -17.63
N PRO A 51 34.98 -14.16 -16.36
CA PRO A 51 33.78 -13.50 -15.90
C PRO A 51 33.49 -12.21 -16.68
N SER A 52 32.22 -11.95 -17.00
CA SER A 52 31.78 -10.83 -17.84
C SER A 52 31.92 -9.44 -17.19
N HIS A 53 32.27 -9.40 -15.90
CA HIS A 53 32.52 -8.16 -15.16
C HIS A 53 33.95 -7.63 -15.29
N LEU A 54 34.91 -8.44 -15.78
CA LEU A 54 36.31 -8.03 -15.90
C LEU A 54 36.50 -7.04 -17.05
N LYS A 55 37.30 -5.97 -16.82
CA LYS A 55 37.64 -4.95 -17.83
C LYS A 55 38.85 -5.36 -18.70
N PHE A 56 39.70 -6.24 -18.16
CA PHE A 56 40.93 -6.69 -18.79
C PHE A 56 41.09 -8.19 -18.58
N CYS A 57 41.71 -8.85 -19.55
CA CYS A 57 42.06 -10.25 -19.45
C CYS A 57 43.18 -10.44 -18.42
N THR A 58 42.94 -11.26 -17.41
CA THR A 58 43.93 -11.60 -16.37
C THR A 58 45.08 -12.47 -16.89
N LYS A 59 44.93 -13.08 -18.07
CA LYS A 59 45.97 -13.91 -18.71
C LYS A 59 46.84 -13.15 -19.70
N CYS A 60 46.26 -12.26 -20.51
CA CYS A 60 46.99 -11.62 -21.62
C CYS A 60 46.92 -10.09 -21.63
N GLY A 61 46.28 -9.47 -20.64
CA GLY A 61 46.16 -8.01 -20.51
C GLY A 61 45.19 -7.35 -21.50
N GLU A 62 44.62 -8.11 -22.44
CA GLU A 62 43.71 -7.58 -23.47
C GLU A 62 42.47 -6.92 -22.87
N ARG A 63 42.05 -5.77 -23.40
CA ARG A 63 40.86 -5.08 -22.92
C ARG A 63 39.61 -5.84 -23.35
N LEU A 64 38.74 -6.14 -22.39
CA LEU A 64 37.48 -6.83 -22.62
C LEU A 64 36.37 -5.77 -22.77
N GLU A 65 35.83 -5.63 -23.97
CA GLU A 65 34.69 -4.73 -24.19
C GLU A 65 33.43 -5.33 -23.56
N ARG A 66 32.91 -4.67 -22.52
CA ARG A 66 31.68 -5.08 -21.82
C ARG A 66 30.53 -5.15 -22.81
N VAL A 67 30.06 -6.35 -23.10
CA VAL A 67 28.80 -6.61 -23.80
C VAL A 67 27.62 -6.41 -22.85
N MET A 68 27.57 -5.26 -22.16
CA MET A 68 26.30 -4.74 -21.63
C MET A 68 25.68 -3.83 -22.68
N SER A 69 25.29 -4.42 -23.80
CA SER A 69 24.43 -3.77 -24.77
C SER A 69 23.19 -4.65 -24.92
N PRO A 70 22.00 -4.21 -24.46
CA PRO A 70 20.79 -4.83 -24.97
C PRO A 70 20.87 -4.72 -26.49
N LYS A 71 20.63 -5.83 -27.19
CA LYS A 71 20.52 -5.87 -28.65
C LYS A 71 19.52 -4.78 -29.08
N MET A 72 20.01 -3.60 -29.43
CA MET A 72 19.18 -2.49 -29.88
C MET A 72 18.94 -2.75 -31.37
N GLY A 73 17.85 -3.45 -31.68
CA GLY A 73 17.60 -3.93 -33.04
C GLY A 73 17.17 -2.84 -34.03
N LYS A 74 16.57 -1.74 -33.56
CA LYS A 74 16.02 -0.69 -34.42
C LYS A 74 16.10 0.70 -33.78
N CYS A 75 16.22 1.73 -34.62
CA CYS A 75 16.22 3.12 -34.20
C CYS A 75 14.85 3.54 -33.67
N PRO A 76 14.75 4.24 -32.52
CA PRO A 76 13.46 4.69 -31.99
C PRO A 76 12.77 5.75 -32.85
N ILE A 77 13.50 6.42 -33.75
CA ILE A 77 12.98 7.53 -34.57
C ILE A 77 12.70 7.08 -36.00
N CYS A 78 13.70 6.56 -36.71
CA CYS A 78 13.55 6.18 -38.12
C CYS A 78 13.33 4.67 -38.35
N ASN A 79 13.27 3.88 -37.27
CA ASN A 79 13.10 2.42 -37.29
C ASN A 79 14.16 1.62 -38.06
N THR A 80 15.24 2.27 -38.53
CA THR A 80 16.36 1.61 -39.20
C THR A 80 17.05 0.61 -38.28
N THR A 81 17.45 -0.53 -38.84
CA THR A 81 18.24 -1.56 -38.16
C THR A 81 19.58 -1.01 -37.69
N ILE A 82 19.87 -1.15 -36.39
CA ILE A 82 21.10 -0.65 -35.78
C ILE A 82 22.06 -1.82 -35.55
N LYS A 83 23.31 -1.66 -36.00
CA LYS A 83 24.40 -2.58 -35.69
C LYS A 83 24.87 -2.41 -34.24
N PRO A 84 25.27 -3.50 -33.55
CA PRO A 84 25.79 -3.41 -32.19
C PRO A 84 27.01 -2.48 -32.12
N GLY A 85 27.07 -1.61 -31.10
CA GLY A 85 28.19 -0.68 -30.89
C GLY A 85 28.01 0.72 -31.47
N MET A 86 26.96 0.97 -32.27
CA MET A 86 26.70 2.30 -32.85
C MET A 86 26.24 3.32 -31.78
N ARG A 87 26.83 4.53 -31.82
CA ARG A 87 26.49 5.65 -30.92
C ARG A 87 25.33 6.50 -31.44
N PHE A 88 25.18 6.57 -32.76
CA PHE A 88 24.18 7.36 -33.48
C PHE A 88 23.60 6.53 -34.61
N CYS A 89 22.36 6.83 -35.00
CA CYS A 89 21.75 6.23 -36.18
C CYS A 89 22.42 6.78 -37.44
N THR A 90 22.80 5.90 -38.37
CA THR A 90 23.44 6.29 -39.62
C THR A 90 22.50 6.98 -40.59
N GLU A 91 21.19 6.73 -40.48
CA GLU A 91 20.18 7.29 -41.40
C GLU A 91 19.61 8.61 -40.91
N CYS A 92 19.32 8.74 -39.61
CA CYS A 92 18.66 9.92 -39.06
C CYS A 92 19.51 10.72 -38.05
N GLY A 93 20.74 10.29 -37.76
CA GLY A 93 21.63 10.97 -36.82
C GLY A 93 21.24 10.85 -35.34
N THR A 94 20.12 10.20 -35.02
CA THR A 94 19.61 10.12 -33.63
C THR A 94 20.58 9.40 -32.70
N PRO A 95 20.91 9.93 -31.51
CA PRO A 95 21.76 9.26 -30.53
C PRO A 95 21.09 7.99 -29.98
N LEU A 96 21.81 6.87 -30.02
CA LEU A 96 21.30 5.52 -29.69
C LEU A 96 21.71 5.02 -28.31
N LYS A 97 22.51 5.81 -27.58
CA LYS A 97 22.75 5.56 -26.16
C LYS A 97 21.41 5.71 -25.46
N LYS A 98 20.98 4.69 -24.70
CA LYS A 98 19.97 4.90 -23.65
C LYS A 98 20.41 6.15 -22.90
N ALA A 99 19.57 7.19 -22.91
CA ALA A 99 19.80 8.38 -22.11
C ALA A 99 20.12 7.86 -20.70
N ARG A 100 21.39 8.00 -20.29
CA ARG A 100 21.75 7.70 -18.92
C ARG A 100 21.06 8.80 -18.15
N ILE A 101 19.90 8.49 -17.56
CA ILE A 101 19.23 9.41 -16.65
C ILE A 101 20.28 9.72 -15.59
N GLY A 102 20.77 10.95 -15.59
CA GLY A 102 21.85 11.34 -14.70
C GLY A 102 21.34 11.28 -13.26
N ASN A 103 22.21 10.93 -12.31
CA ASN A 103 21.86 11.01 -10.89
C ASN A 103 21.33 12.41 -10.51
N ALA A 104 21.77 13.45 -11.22
CA ALA A 104 21.27 14.81 -11.08
C ALA A 104 19.80 14.97 -11.52
N ASP A 105 19.39 14.35 -12.63
CA ASP A 105 18.02 14.42 -13.13
C ASP A 105 17.07 13.62 -12.22
N ILE A 106 17.51 12.46 -11.74
CA ILE A 106 16.78 11.68 -10.73
C ILE A 106 16.62 12.50 -9.45
N SER A 107 17.69 13.14 -8.98
CA SER A 107 17.64 13.96 -7.76
C SER A 107 16.72 15.16 -7.91
N ARG A 108 16.67 15.78 -9.10
CA ARG A 108 15.76 16.89 -9.40
C ARG A 108 14.31 16.43 -9.38
N GLU A 109 14.02 15.28 -9.99
CA GLU A 109 12.65 14.74 -10.03
C GLU A 109 12.17 14.30 -8.64
N LEU A 110 13.03 13.67 -7.83
CA LEU A 110 12.69 13.29 -6.46
C LEU A 110 12.36 14.51 -5.58
N ARG A 111 13.05 15.65 -5.78
CA ARG A 111 12.71 16.91 -5.10
C ARG A 111 11.33 17.42 -5.53
N ARG A 112 10.99 17.31 -6.82
CA ARG A 112 9.70 17.71 -7.38
C ARG A 112 8.57 16.88 -6.75
N ILE A 113 8.72 15.56 -6.74
CA ILE A 113 7.75 14.63 -6.17
C ILE A 113 7.53 14.90 -4.67
N ARG A 114 8.59 15.09 -3.88
CA ARG A 114 8.47 15.41 -2.44
C ARG A 114 7.71 16.71 -2.20
N LYS A 115 7.98 17.76 -2.99
CA LYS A 115 7.28 19.04 -2.87
C LYS A 115 5.79 18.92 -3.22
N GLU A 116 5.45 18.15 -4.25
CA GLU A 116 4.06 17.85 -4.59
C GLU A 116 3.36 17.03 -3.49
N GLU A 117 4.07 16.10 -2.86
CA GLU A 117 3.54 15.29 -1.77
C GLU A 117 3.30 16.11 -0.49
N GLU A 118 4.20 17.05 -0.16
CA GLU A 118 3.99 18.02 0.92
C GLU A 118 2.74 18.88 0.69
N ILE A 119 2.51 19.36 -0.54
CA ILE A 119 1.30 20.13 -0.87
C ILE A 119 0.06 19.27 -0.67
N ARG A 120 0.04 18.04 -1.20
CA ARG A 120 -1.08 17.11 -1.01
C ARG A 120 -1.36 16.81 0.45
N ASN A 121 -0.32 16.64 1.27
CA ASN A 121 -0.49 16.38 2.70
C ASN A 121 -1.06 17.59 3.43
N LYS A 122 -0.60 18.81 3.13
CA LYS A 122 -1.17 20.05 3.68
C LYS A 122 -2.65 20.21 3.33
N GLU A 123 -3.03 19.92 2.08
CA GLU A 123 -4.44 19.95 1.67
C GLU A 123 -5.29 18.92 2.41
N LYS A 124 -4.75 17.72 2.65
CA LYS A 124 -5.40 16.68 3.46
C LYS A 124 -5.54 17.09 4.92
N GLU A 125 -4.50 17.62 5.54
CA GLU A 125 -4.55 18.11 6.92
C GLU A 125 -5.56 19.25 7.08
N HIS A 126 -5.60 20.18 6.11
CA HIS A 126 -6.59 21.24 6.10
C HIS A 126 -8.02 20.69 5.98
N ARG A 127 -8.25 19.70 5.11
CA ARG A 127 -9.55 19.03 4.96
C ARG A 127 -9.96 18.28 6.23
N LEU A 128 -9.08 17.49 6.80
CA LEU A 128 -9.31 16.75 8.06
C LEU A 128 -9.56 17.71 9.23
N GLY A 129 -8.88 18.85 9.25
CA GLY A 129 -9.12 19.91 10.24
C GLY A 129 -10.51 20.52 10.11
N ILE A 130 -11.01 20.72 8.89
CA ILE A 130 -12.40 21.17 8.65
C ILE A 130 -13.40 20.09 9.11
N GLU A 131 -13.21 18.84 8.72
CA GLU A 131 -14.09 17.72 9.13
C GLU A 131 -14.13 17.59 10.66
N SER A 132 -12.98 17.64 11.33
CA SER A 132 -12.90 17.57 12.79
C SER A 132 -13.63 18.73 13.47
N LYS A 133 -13.50 19.96 12.95
CA LYS A 133 -14.25 21.12 13.45
C LYS A 133 -15.76 20.97 13.25
N ILE A 134 -16.20 20.42 12.13
CA ILE A 134 -17.62 20.14 11.85
C ILE A 134 -18.16 19.11 12.84
N LEU A 135 -17.45 17.99 13.05
CA LEU A 135 -17.82 16.96 14.02
C LEU A 135 -17.89 17.52 15.45
N GLN A 136 -16.87 18.29 15.89
CA GLN A 136 -16.89 18.93 17.22
C GLN A 136 -18.06 19.91 17.39
N THR A 137 -18.37 20.68 16.35
CA THR A 137 -19.52 21.60 16.38
C THR A 137 -20.84 20.82 16.43
N GLY A 138 -20.94 19.72 15.67
CA GLY A 138 -22.07 18.79 15.72
C GLY A 138 -22.26 18.18 17.10
N ASP A 139 -21.19 17.72 17.74
CA ASP A 139 -21.22 17.16 19.09
C ASP A 139 -21.66 18.19 20.15
N MET A 140 -21.22 19.45 20.03
CA MET A 140 -21.66 20.54 20.93
C MET A 140 -23.15 20.85 20.77
N ILE A 141 -23.64 20.89 19.54
CA ILE A 141 -25.07 21.10 19.25
C ILE A 141 -25.87 19.91 19.78
N PHE A 142 -25.42 18.68 19.52
CA PHE A 142 -26.09 17.46 19.96
C PHE A 142 -26.18 17.39 21.49
N ARG A 143 -25.09 17.71 22.21
CA ARG A 143 -25.11 17.79 23.69
C ARG A 143 -26.06 18.86 24.22
N SER A 144 -26.15 20.00 23.54
CA SER A 144 -27.08 21.06 23.94
C SER A 144 -28.53 20.62 23.76
N ILE A 145 -28.84 19.97 22.64
CA ILE A 145 -30.17 19.39 22.38
C ILE A 145 -30.49 18.27 23.38
N ASP A 146 -29.56 17.34 23.63
CA ASP A 146 -29.74 16.25 24.59
C ASP A 146 -29.99 16.76 26.02
N LYS A 147 -29.29 17.84 26.41
CA LYS A 147 -29.53 18.52 27.69
C LYS A 147 -30.94 19.12 27.77
N THR A 148 -31.38 19.85 26.74
CA THR A 148 -32.73 20.41 26.68
C THR A 148 -33.80 19.33 26.64
N ILE A 149 -33.57 18.21 25.95
CA ILE A 149 -34.45 17.05 25.97
C ILE A 149 -34.53 16.46 27.38
N LYS A 150 -33.40 16.28 28.08
CA LYS A 150 -33.40 15.78 29.47
C LYS A 150 -34.14 16.70 30.42
N GLU A 151 -33.91 18.02 30.33
CA GLU A 151 -34.59 19.02 31.16
C GLU A 151 -36.11 19.03 30.87
N THR A 152 -36.51 18.96 29.59
CA THR A 152 -37.93 18.86 29.22
C THR A 152 -38.55 17.49 29.54
N MET A 153 -37.77 16.41 29.56
CA MET A 153 -38.20 15.08 30.00
C MET A 153 -38.34 14.98 31.52
N GLU A 154 -37.57 15.75 32.29
CA GLU A 154 -37.76 15.92 33.73
C GLU A 154 -39.06 16.70 34.03
N ASP A 155 -39.40 17.68 33.20
CA ASP A 155 -40.68 18.42 33.29
C ASP A 155 -41.89 17.61 32.75
N ILE A 156 -41.68 16.64 31.86
CA ILE A 156 -42.69 15.67 31.39
C ILE A 156 -42.69 14.39 32.27
N GLY A 157 -41.83 14.35 33.29
CA GLY A 157 -41.57 13.24 34.21
C GLY A 157 -42.67 12.95 35.24
N THR A 158 -43.94 13.01 34.88
CA THR A 158 -44.99 12.20 35.52
C THR A 158 -45.54 11.17 34.56
N SER A 159 -44.69 10.31 33.99
CA SER A 159 -45.15 9.01 33.51
C SER A 159 -44.72 7.95 34.51
N LYS A 160 -45.65 7.69 35.44
CA LYS A 160 -45.72 6.48 36.27
C LYS A 160 -45.15 5.29 35.49
N LYS A 161 -44.21 4.55 36.07
CA LYS A 161 -43.96 3.15 35.68
C LYS A 161 -45.30 2.42 35.82
N THR A 162 -46.09 2.36 34.75
CA THR A 162 -47.37 1.67 34.77
C THR A 162 -47.09 0.20 34.68
N ASP A 163 -47.46 -0.51 35.74
CA ASP A 163 -47.52 -1.97 35.73
C ASP A 163 -48.20 -2.47 34.46
N HIS A 164 -47.66 -3.54 33.88
CA HIS A 164 -48.14 -4.12 32.62
C HIS A 164 -48.28 -5.64 32.76
N LEU A 165 -49.24 -6.21 32.03
CA LEU A 165 -49.45 -7.65 31.97
C LEU A 165 -48.66 -8.22 30.80
N VAL A 166 -48.01 -9.37 30.99
CA VAL A 166 -47.25 -10.07 29.94
C VAL A 166 -47.81 -11.47 29.76
N CYS A 167 -48.05 -11.87 28.51
CA CYS A 167 -48.45 -13.23 28.20
C CYS A 167 -47.28 -14.20 28.39
N ASP A 168 -47.49 -15.28 29.13
CA ASP A 168 -46.49 -16.33 29.38
C ASP A 168 -46.09 -17.13 28.13
N THR A 169 -46.96 -17.14 27.11
CA THR A 169 -46.80 -17.98 25.92
C THR A 169 -46.22 -17.21 24.74
N CYS A 170 -46.72 -16.00 24.46
CA CYS A 170 -46.27 -15.20 23.31
C CYS A 170 -45.40 -13.99 23.68
N GLY A 171 -45.30 -13.63 24.97
CA GLY A 171 -44.53 -12.49 25.44
C GLY A 171 -45.13 -11.12 25.12
N SER A 172 -46.34 -11.05 24.57
CA SER A 172 -47.03 -9.78 24.28
C SER A 172 -47.36 -9.00 25.55
N TYR A 173 -47.23 -7.68 25.46
CA TYR A 173 -47.50 -6.73 26.54
C TYR A 173 -48.92 -6.19 26.44
N TYR A 174 -49.64 -6.18 27.56
CA TYR A 174 -51.01 -5.70 27.67
C TYR A 174 -51.15 -4.63 28.76
N PRO A 175 -51.92 -3.56 28.52
CA PRO A 175 -52.21 -2.57 29.53
C PRO A 175 -53.12 -3.17 30.61
N ILE A 176 -52.96 -2.69 31.84
CA ILE A 176 -53.80 -3.10 32.96
C ILE A 176 -55.17 -2.43 32.85
N THR A 177 -56.17 -3.20 32.43
CA THR A 177 -57.58 -2.84 32.49
C THR A 177 -58.32 -3.81 33.40
N ARG A 178 -59.46 -3.40 33.99
CA ARG A 178 -60.29 -4.31 34.83
C ARG A 178 -60.66 -5.60 34.07
N GLU A 179 -60.89 -5.47 32.77
CA GLU A 179 -61.26 -6.59 31.91
C GLU A 179 -60.11 -7.59 31.73
N ASN A 180 -58.88 -7.13 31.51
CA ASN A 180 -57.70 -7.99 31.38
C ASN A 180 -57.26 -8.60 32.71
N GLN A 181 -57.47 -7.88 33.83
CA GLN A 181 -57.22 -8.42 35.18
C GLN A 181 -58.18 -9.55 35.56
N ILE A 182 -59.43 -9.51 35.07
CA ILE A 182 -60.44 -10.54 35.33
C ILE A 182 -60.28 -11.71 34.35
N LYS A 183 -60.09 -11.43 33.05
CA LYS A 183 -60.00 -12.47 32.02
C LYS A 183 -58.68 -13.24 32.06
N ARG A 184 -57.56 -12.57 32.41
CA ARG A 184 -56.16 -13.10 32.45
C ARG A 184 -55.78 -14.04 31.30
N LYS A 185 -56.40 -13.88 30.13
CA LYS A 185 -56.25 -14.78 28.99
C LYS A 185 -55.89 -13.96 27.78
N CYS A 186 -54.78 -14.31 27.17
CA CYS A 186 -54.31 -13.76 25.92
C CYS A 186 -55.10 -14.37 24.76
N GLU A 187 -55.25 -13.62 23.67
CA GLU A 187 -55.90 -14.11 22.45
C GLU A 187 -55.19 -15.33 21.84
N CYS A 188 -53.88 -15.48 22.09
CA CYS A 188 -53.11 -16.66 21.69
C CYS A 188 -53.41 -17.91 22.56
N GLY A 189 -54.31 -17.79 23.55
CA GLY A 189 -54.64 -18.86 24.50
C GLY A 189 -53.76 -18.90 25.75
N GLY A 190 -52.68 -18.11 25.81
CA GLY A 190 -51.77 -18.03 26.96
C GLY A 190 -52.34 -17.25 28.15
N ARG A 191 -51.66 -17.30 29.30
CA ARG A 191 -52.10 -16.61 30.54
C ARG A 191 -51.36 -15.30 30.71
N LEU A 192 -52.10 -14.25 31.04
CA LEU A 192 -51.52 -12.95 31.36
C LEU A 192 -51.02 -12.95 32.80
N THR A 193 -49.73 -12.67 32.96
CA THR A 193 -49.05 -12.56 34.25
C THR A 193 -48.68 -11.11 34.52
N PHE A 194 -48.79 -10.70 35.78
CA PHE A 194 -48.38 -9.37 36.20
C PHE A 194 -46.87 -9.35 36.39
N LYS A 195 -46.19 -8.44 35.68
CA LYS A 195 -44.77 -8.19 35.89
C LYS A 195 -44.62 -6.83 36.56
N GLY A 196 -44.72 -6.85 37.89
CA GLY A 196 -44.31 -5.72 38.72
C GLY A 196 -42.80 -5.74 38.86
N ASN A 197 -42.14 -4.60 38.68
CA ASN A 197 -40.69 -4.53 38.83
C ASN A 197 -40.38 -4.51 40.34
N GLU A 198 -40.04 -5.66 40.93
CA GLU A 198 -39.42 -5.74 42.27
C GLU A 198 -38.02 -5.10 42.20
N GLY A 199 -38.00 -3.77 42.32
CA GLY A 199 -36.79 -3.00 42.60
C GLY A 199 -36.63 -2.85 44.11
N ARG A 200 -35.75 -3.66 44.68
CA ARG A 200 -35.09 -3.40 45.97
C ARG A 200 -34.00 -2.35 45.77
#